data_AF-A0A7Y3EEH1-F1
#
_entry.id   AF-A0A7Y3EEH1-F1
#
_cell.length_a   1.000
_cell.length_b   1.000
_cell.length_c   1.000
_cell.angle_alpha   90.00
_cell.angle_beta   90.00
_cell.angle_gamma   90.00
#
_symmetry.space_group_name_H-M   'P 1'
#
loop_
_entity.id
_entity.type
_entity.pdbx_description
1 polymer ?
#
loop_
_entity_poly.entity_id
_entity_poly.type
_entity_poly.pdbx_seq_one_letter_code
_entity_poly.pdbx_strand_id
1 'polypeptide(L)'
;QAFVRWYGLAEHVDVYESIEHDGVNVVLNRARCGVLMSRKEGSNRSLFEGMHADTPGVLLDENVGVNQERLTPRSGVVASEGEFAGVLTEISSGTRTFSARRWALETIAPEVSARTVERELARLFPEDVGAPPLFVKVNVPEVQYFDEGIREVQKPIASEVLELMSNDRDDPGWAEVLRCVAPLSGSPPDVSDR
;
A
#
# COMPACT_ATOMS: atom_id res chain seq x y z
N GLN A 1 -16.56 -1.26 -22.26
CA GLN A 1 -16.27 -1.03 -23.70
C GLN A 1 -17.36 -0.26 -24.48
N ALA A 2 -18.65 -0.29 -24.09
CA ALA A 2 -19.71 0.44 -24.82
C ALA A 2 -19.46 1.96 -24.93
N PHE A 3 -19.02 2.60 -23.85
CA PHE A 3 -18.67 4.03 -23.85
C PHE A 3 -17.49 4.37 -24.77
N VAL A 4 -16.44 3.54 -24.80
CA VAL A 4 -15.29 3.74 -25.72
C VAL A 4 -15.76 3.83 -27.17
N ARG A 5 -16.67 2.94 -27.58
CA ARG A 5 -17.26 2.96 -28.93
C ARG A 5 -18.17 4.17 -29.14
N TRP A 6 -19.00 4.51 -28.16
CA TRP A 6 -19.89 5.67 -28.22
C TRP A 6 -19.14 6.98 -28.46
N TYR A 7 -17.98 7.15 -27.81
CA TYR A 7 -17.12 8.32 -27.97
C TYR A 7 -16.13 8.21 -29.15
N GLY A 8 -16.15 7.13 -29.93
CA GLY A 8 -15.26 6.96 -31.08
C GLY A 8 -13.78 6.75 -30.72
N LEU A 9 -13.48 6.26 -29.51
CA LEU A 9 -12.11 6.15 -28.97
C LEU A 9 -11.50 4.74 -29.13
N ALA A 10 -12.13 3.87 -29.91
CA ALA A 10 -11.73 2.46 -30.00
C ALA A 10 -10.28 2.28 -30.52
N GLU A 11 -9.79 3.17 -31.38
CA GLU A 11 -8.42 3.14 -31.91
C GLU A 11 -7.38 3.76 -30.95
N HIS A 12 -7.83 4.33 -29.83
CA HIS A 12 -7.00 5.05 -28.87
C HIS A 12 -7.01 4.43 -27.47
N VAL A 13 -7.75 3.34 -27.27
CA VAL A 13 -7.94 2.70 -25.96
C VAL A 13 -7.69 1.20 -26.07
N ASP A 14 -6.60 0.76 -25.45
CA ASP A 14 -6.35 -0.65 -25.19
C ASP A 14 -6.96 -1.04 -23.84
N VAL A 15 -7.66 -2.18 -23.81
CA VAL A 15 -8.23 -2.74 -22.57
C VAL A 15 -7.55 -4.05 -22.26
N TYR A 16 -6.94 -4.12 -21.08
CA TYR A 16 -6.27 -5.31 -20.55
C TYR A 16 -7.13 -5.87 -19.41
N GLU A 17 -7.48 -7.15 -19.50
CA GLU A 17 -8.28 -7.85 -18.48
C GLU A 17 -7.50 -9.08 -17.99
N SER A 18 -7.54 -9.35 -16.69
CA SER A 18 -6.94 -10.53 -16.06
C SER A 18 -5.46 -10.77 -16.45
N ILE A 19 -4.68 -9.69 -16.59
CA ILE A 19 -3.24 -9.80 -16.85
C ILE A 19 -2.51 -10.23 -15.57
N GLU A 20 -1.52 -11.11 -15.76
CA GLU A 20 -0.62 -11.54 -14.68
C GLU A 20 0.19 -10.36 -14.11
N HIS A 21 0.72 -10.52 -12.91
CA HIS A 21 1.45 -9.46 -12.21
C HIS A 21 2.61 -8.88 -13.05
N ASP A 22 3.37 -9.74 -13.73
CA ASP A 22 4.45 -9.31 -14.63
C ASP A 22 3.91 -8.47 -15.80
N GLY A 23 2.72 -8.80 -16.30
CA GLY A 23 2.01 -8.03 -17.33
C GLY A 23 1.63 -6.64 -16.84
N VAL A 24 1.14 -6.52 -15.59
CA VAL A 24 0.84 -5.22 -14.97
C VAL A 24 2.11 -4.37 -14.93
N ASN A 25 3.23 -4.94 -14.49
CA ASN A 25 4.50 -4.23 -14.40
C ASN A 25 4.97 -3.73 -15.78
N VAL A 26 4.84 -4.55 -16.83
CA VAL A 26 5.16 -4.13 -18.21
C VAL A 26 4.30 -2.95 -18.66
N VAL A 27 3.01 -2.95 -18.34
CA VAL A 27 2.10 -1.83 -18.67
C VAL A 27 2.50 -0.57 -17.92
N LEU A 28 2.74 -0.66 -16.60
CA LEU A 28 3.11 0.48 -15.77
C LEU A 28 4.41 1.14 -16.24
N ASN A 29 5.47 0.34 -16.51
CA ASN A 29 6.76 0.87 -16.99
C ASN A 29 6.66 1.56 -18.37
N ARG A 30 5.60 1.31 -19.14
CA ARG A 30 5.35 1.99 -20.43
C ARG A 30 4.42 3.19 -20.29
N ALA A 31 3.66 3.28 -19.20
CA ALA A 31 2.71 4.34 -18.96
C ALA A 31 3.42 5.66 -18.64
N ARG A 32 2.86 6.77 -19.13
CA ARG A 32 3.34 8.12 -18.79
C ARG A 32 2.87 8.58 -17.41
N CYS A 33 1.70 8.12 -16.99
CA CYS A 33 1.14 8.33 -15.66
C CYS A 33 0.08 7.26 -15.37
N GLY A 34 -0.23 7.06 -14.08
CA GLY A 34 -1.39 6.32 -13.62
C GLY A 34 -2.48 7.30 -13.17
N VAL A 35 -3.74 7.03 -13.51
CA VAL A 35 -4.85 7.95 -13.28
C VAL A 35 -5.90 7.30 -12.38
N LEU A 36 -6.29 7.98 -11.30
CA LEU A 36 -7.34 7.55 -10.40
C LEU A 36 -8.47 8.60 -10.36
N MET A 37 -9.56 8.31 -11.07
CA MET A 37 -10.75 9.17 -11.15
C MET A 37 -11.90 8.69 -10.25
N SER A 38 -11.70 7.65 -9.44
CA SER A 38 -12.72 7.20 -8.49
C SER A 38 -12.87 8.24 -7.38
N ARG A 39 -14.12 8.60 -7.04
CA ARG A 39 -14.40 9.51 -5.91
C ARG A 39 -14.23 8.83 -4.56
N LYS A 40 -14.35 7.51 -4.50
CA LYS A 40 -14.24 6.73 -3.26
C LYS A 40 -13.48 5.45 -3.53
N GLU A 41 -12.28 5.36 -2.99
CA GLU A 41 -11.45 4.17 -3.06
C GLU A 41 -10.43 4.24 -1.93
N GLY A 42 -10.27 3.15 -1.18
CA GLY A 42 -9.21 3.06 -0.18
C GLY A 42 -7.83 3.15 -0.84
N SER A 43 -6.76 3.07 -0.04
CA SER A 43 -5.37 3.10 -0.50
C SER A 43 -5.16 2.29 -1.79
N ASN A 44 -5.15 2.99 -2.94
CA ASN A 44 -5.19 2.34 -4.24
C ASN A 44 -3.80 1.79 -4.55
N ARG A 45 -3.70 0.46 -4.57
CA ARG A 45 -2.43 -0.25 -4.74
C ARG A 45 -1.78 0.06 -6.08
N SER A 46 -2.57 0.17 -7.16
CA SER A 46 -2.03 0.39 -8.50
C SER A 46 -1.34 1.76 -8.65
N LEU A 47 -1.81 2.79 -7.95
CA LEU A 47 -1.18 4.12 -7.92
C LEU A 47 0.24 4.04 -7.33
N PHE A 48 0.39 3.32 -6.21
CA PHE A 48 1.68 3.17 -5.53
C PHE A 48 2.62 2.16 -6.21
N GLU A 49 2.07 1.12 -6.83
CA GLU A 49 2.84 0.22 -7.71
C GLU A 49 3.37 0.97 -8.93
N GLY A 50 2.54 1.83 -9.53
CA GLY A 50 2.95 2.74 -10.59
C GLY A 50 4.12 3.62 -10.16
N MET A 51 4.04 4.23 -8.97
CA MET A 51 5.16 5.03 -8.46
C MET A 51 6.45 4.21 -8.32
N HIS A 52 6.39 2.94 -7.88
CA HIS A 52 7.56 2.06 -7.83
C HIS A 52 8.11 1.71 -9.23
N ALA A 53 7.26 1.71 -10.26
CA ALA A 53 7.62 1.58 -11.68
C ALA A 53 8.04 2.92 -12.33
N ASP A 54 8.24 3.98 -11.53
CA ASP A 54 8.56 5.35 -11.97
C ASP A 54 7.45 6.03 -12.78
N THR A 55 6.21 5.58 -12.62
CA THR A 55 5.02 6.17 -13.21
C THR A 55 4.37 7.14 -12.21
N PRO A 56 4.30 8.45 -12.51
CA PRO A 56 3.64 9.41 -11.62
C PRO A 56 2.12 9.17 -11.56
N GLY A 57 1.52 9.45 -10.40
CA GLY A 57 0.08 9.35 -10.19
C GLY A 57 -0.65 10.66 -10.48
N VAL A 58 -1.86 10.59 -11.05
CA VAL A 58 -2.81 11.71 -11.15
C VAL A 58 -4.08 11.31 -10.42
N LEU A 59 -4.41 12.06 -9.38
CA LEU A 59 -5.51 11.76 -8.47
C LEU A 59 -6.58 12.84 -8.56
N LEU A 60 -7.85 12.42 -8.62
CA LEU A 60 -8.99 13.34 -8.49
C LEU A 60 -9.01 13.97 -7.09
N ASP A 61 -9.13 15.29 -7.02
CA ASP A 61 -9.16 16.04 -5.76
C ASP A 61 -10.35 15.67 -4.86
N GLU A 62 -11.46 15.23 -5.44
CA GLU A 62 -12.61 14.72 -4.68
C GLU A 62 -12.49 13.24 -4.28
N ASN A 63 -11.34 12.59 -4.52
CA ASN A 63 -11.11 11.23 -4.04
C ASN A 63 -11.09 11.18 -2.51
N VAL A 64 -11.90 10.27 -1.97
CA VAL A 64 -11.92 9.90 -0.57
C VAL A 64 -11.33 8.50 -0.40
N GLY A 65 -10.14 8.44 0.20
CA GLY A 65 -9.52 7.23 0.72
C GLY A 65 -8.03 7.10 0.39
N VAL A 66 -7.53 7.71 -0.68
CA VAL A 66 -6.10 7.89 -0.89
C VAL A 66 -5.61 9.08 -0.08
N ASN A 67 -4.48 8.93 0.62
CA ASN A 67 -3.82 10.07 1.27
C ASN A 67 -3.21 10.97 0.19
N GLN A 68 -3.89 12.08 -0.10
CA GLN A 68 -3.50 13.05 -1.14
C GLN A 68 -2.12 13.68 -0.89
N GLU A 69 -1.64 13.75 0.36
CA GLU A 69 -0.30 14.27 0.68
C GLU A 69 0.83 13.42 0.09
N ARG A 70 0.52 12.18 -0.32
CA ARG A 70 1.45 11.30 -1.03
C ARG A 70 1.68 11.73 -2.49
N LEU A 71 0.82 12.60 -3.03
CA LEU A 71 0.93 13.14 -4.39
C LEU A 71 1.67 14.47 -4.30
N THR A 72 2.99 14.40 -4.44
CA THR A 72 3.91 15.54 -4.39
C THR A 72 4.40 15.89 -5.79
N PRO A 73 5.02 17.05 -6.02
CA PRO A 73 5.64 17.37 -7.33
C PRO A 73 6.64 16.31 -7.83
N ARG A 74 7.17 15.44 -6.95
CA ARG A 74 8.04 14.32 -7.32
C ARG A 74 7.28 13.06 -7.72
N SER A 75 6.10 12.82 -7.17
CA SER A 75 5.37 11.54 -7.26
C SER A 75 4.07 11.62 -8.04
N GLY A 76 3.50 12.81 -8.25
CA GLY A 76 2.24 12.95 -8.97
C GLY A 76 1.58 14.32 -8.83
N VAL A 77 0.29 14.34 -9.13
CA VAL A 77 -0.54 15.55 -9.15
C VAL A 77 -1.92 15.21 -8.60
N VAL A 78 -2.47 16.10 -7.79
CA VAL A 78 -3.90 16.13 -7.48
C VAL A 78 -4.54 17.16 -8.39
N ALA A 79 -5.61 16.79 -9.07
CA ALA A 79 -6.28 17.63 -10.07
C ALA A 79 -7.80 17.51 -9.94
N SER A 80 -8.51 18.61 -10.13
CA SER A 80 -9.96 18.61 -10.29
C SER A 80 -10.37 18.05 -11.67
N GLU A 81 -11.62 17.63 -11.80
CA GLU A 81 -12.16 17.09 -13.07
C GLU A 81 -11.92 18.03 -14.27
N GLY A 82 -12.03 19.35 -14.05
CA GLY A 82 -11.80 20.37 -15.09
C GLY A 82 -10.33 20.56 -15.49
N GLU A 83 -9.38 20.14 -14.64
CA GLU A 83 -7.93 20.30 -14.86
C GLU A 83 -7.28 19.07 -15.49
N PHE A 84 -7.93 17.90 -15.40
CA PHE A 84 -7.37 16.61 -15.82
C PHE A 84 -6.80 16.64 -17.23
N ALA A 85 -7.53 17.17 -18.21
CA ALA A 85 -7.07 17.22 -19.59
C ALA A 85 -5.77 18.04 -19.76
N GLY A 86 -5.66 19.16 -19.05
CA GLY A 86 -4.46 20.00 -19.05
C GLY A 86 -3.27 19.28 -18.41
N VAL A 87 -3.49 18.69 -17.23
CA VAL A 87 -2.45 17.94 -16.50
C VAL A 87 -1.94 16.76 -17.32
N LEU A 88 -2.83 15.98 -17.94
CA LEU A 88 -2.44 14.85 -18.79
C LEU A 88 -1.66 15.31 -20.03
N THR A 89 -2.04 16.45 -20.61
CA THR A 89 -1.31 17.04 -21.74
C THR A 89 0.11 17.43 -21.33
N GLU A 90 0.27 18.12 -20.19
CA GLU A 90 1.58 18.53 -19.66
C GLU A 90 2.49 17.33 -19.33
N ILE A 91 1.92 16.26 -18.80
CA ILE A 91 2.64 15.01 -18.54
C ILE A 91 3.05 14.36 -19.86
N SER A 92 2.13 14.25 -20.82
CA SER A 92 2.40 13.63 -22.12
C SER A 92 3.42 14.40 -22.95
N SER A 93 3.46 15.73 -22.84
CA SER A 93 4.45 16.57 -23.53
C SER A 93 5.81 16.61 -22.82
N GLY A 94 5.91 16.04 -21.62
CA GLY A 94 7.13 16.08 -20.81
C GLY A 94 7.41 17.44 -20.17
N THR A 95 6.42 18.32 -20.09
CA THR A 95 6.55 19.64 -19.45
C THR A 95 6.81 19.50 -17.95
N ARG A 96 6.23 18.47 -17.32
CA ARG A 96 6.51 18.10 -15.94
C ARG A 96 7.53 16.97 -15.88
N THR A 97 8.47 17.10 -14.95
CA THR A 97 9.46 16.05 -14.67
C THR A 97 9.16 15.45 -13.30
N PHE A 98 9.14 14.13 -13.21
CA PHE A 98 8.86 13.40 -11.97
C PHE A 98 10.05 12.55 -11.56
N SER A 99 10.06 12.13 -10.30
CA SER A 99 11.01 11.15 -9.75
C SER A 99 10.24 10.18 -8.86
N ALA A 100 9.16 9.62 -9.40
CA ALA A 100 8.14 8.91 -8.66
C ALA A 100 8.72 7.68 -7.95
N ARG A 101 9.60 6.94 -8.63
CA ARG A 101 10.26 5.77 -8.04
C ARG A 101 11.19 6.15 -6.91
N ARG A 102 11.97 7.21 -7.11
CA ARG A 102 12.87 7.70 -6.06
C ARG A 102 12.08 8.11 -4.83
N TRP A 103 11.00 8.87 -5.01
CA TRP A 103 10.11 9.26 -3.92
C TRP A 103 9.49 8.02 -3.23
N ALA A 104 9.06 7.03 -4.02
CA ALA A 104 8.45 5.81 -3.50
C ALA A 104 9.41 5.02 -2.58
N LEU A 105 10.64 4.80 -3.07
CA LEU A 105 11.70 4.12 -2.32
C LEU A 105 12.05 4.84 -1.02
N GLU A 106 12.04 6.18 -1.03
CA GLU A 106 12.38 7.00 0.14
C GLU A 106 11.24 7.07 1.18
N THR A 107 9.98 6.83 0.79
CA THR A 107 8.81 7.27 1.59
C THR A 107 7.76 6.18 1.85
N ILE A 108 7.55 5.26 0.92
CA ILE A 108 6.48 4.24 0.98
C ILE A 108 6.97 2.82 0.73
N ALA A 109 8.28 2.62 0.60
CA ALA A 109 8.85 1.28 0.51
C ALA A 109 8.57 0.48 1.81
N PRO A 110 8.41 -0.85 1.73
CA PRO A 110 8.15 -1.71 2.88
C PRO A 110 9.13 -1.49 4.04
N GLU A 111 10.40 -1.26 3.74
CA GLU A 111 11.46 -1.01 4.71
C GLU A 111 11.27 0.32 5.45
N VAL A 112 10.70 1.34 4.81
CA VAL A 112 10.38 2.63 5.44
C VAL A 112 9.27 2.43 6.49
N SER A 113 8.25 1.65 6.14
CA SER A 113 7.17 1.29 7.05
C SER A 113 7.69 0.44 8.22
N ALA A 114 8.54 -0.55 7.94
CA ALA A 114 9.16 -1.39 8.96
C ALA A 114 9.97 -0.57 9.98
N ARG A 115 10.83 0.34 9.51
CA ARG A 115 11.59 1.25 10.40
C ARG A 115 10.69 2.13 11.26
N THR A 116 9.54 2.54 10.73
CA THR A 116 8.56 3.34 11.50
C THR A 116 7.98 2.50 12.65
N VAL A 117 7.62 1.25 12.38
CA VAL A 117 7.13 0.32 13.39
C VAL A 117 8.22 -0.02 14.41
N GLU A 118 9.45 -0.32 13.97
CA GLU A 118 10.60 -0.59 14.85
C GLU A 118 10.84 0.55 15.84
N ARG A 119 10.81 1.80 15.36
CA ARG A 119 10.96 2.97 16.22
C ARG A 119 9.86 3.08 17.27
N GLU A 120 8.61 2.81 16.90
CA GLU A 120 7.51 2.83 17.87
C GLU A 120 7.58 1.68 18.86
N LEU A 121 8.01 0.49 18.43
CA LEU A 121 8.26 -0.64 19.33
C LEU A 121 9.37 -0.29 20.32
N ALA A 122 10.51 0.24 19.87
CA ALA A 122 11.58 0.67 20.76
C ALA A 122 11.15 1.75 21.77
N ARG A 123 10.14 2.56 21.43
CA ARG A 123 9.56 3.54 22.36
C ARG A 123 8.66 2.90 23.42
N LEU A 124 8.00 1.80 23.08
CA LEU A 124 7.02 1.11 23.94
C LEU A 124 7.66 0.02 24.81
N PHE A 125 8.72 -0.61 24.33
CA PHE A 125 9.43 -1.69 25.04
C PHE A 125 10.72 -1.13 25.66
N PRO A 126 10.90 -1.24 26.99
CA PRO A 126 12.11 -0.81 27.66
C PRO A 126 13.33 -1.66 27.24
N GLU A 127 14.53 -1.07 27.31
CA GLU A 127 15.78 -1.63 26.76
C GLU A 127 16.16 -3.01 27.34
N ASP A 128 15.71 -3.31 28.56
CA ASP A 128 15.96 -4.57 29.27
C ASP A 128 15.14 -5.75 28.75
N VAL A 129 14.02 -5.49 28.06
CA VAL A 129 13.19 -6.51 27.41
C VAL A 129 13.67 -6.76 25.98
N GLY A 130 14.13 -5.72 25.30
CA GLY A 130 14.53 -5.75 23.89
C GLY A 130 13.33 -5.90 22.94
N ALA A 131 13.27 -5.08 21.88
CA ALA A 131 12.25 -5.28 20.85
C ALA A 131 12.57 -6.54 20.04
N PRO A 132 11.59 -7.40 19.74
CA PRO A 132 11.82 -8.54 18.85
C PRO A 132 12.21 -8.03 17.45
N PRO A 133 13.03 -8.80 16.70
CA PRO A 133 13.41 -8.41 15.34
C PRO A 133 12.16 -8.31 14.46
N LEU A 134 12.01 -7.18 13.75
CA LEU A 134 10.94 -6.98 12.80
C LEU A 134 11.39 -7.46 11.43
N PHE A 135 10.57 -8.29 10.79
CA PHE A 135 10.85 -8.79 9.45
C PHE A 135 9.78 -8.27 8.49
N VAL A 136 10.23 -7.73 7.37
CA VAL A 136 9.34 -7.23 6.31
C VAL A 136 8.64 -8.42 5.67
N LYS A 137 7.32 -8.31 5.52
CA LYS A 137 6.51 -9.24 4.72
C LYS A 137 5.90 -8.51 3.53
N VAL A 138 5.78 -9.24 2.42
CA VAL A 138 5.15 -8.81 1.17
C VAL A 138 4.14 -9.86 0.70
N ASN A 139 3.18 -9.46 -0.11
CA ASN A 139 2.14 -10.37 -0.62
C ASN A 139 2.45 -10.77 -2.06
N VAL A 140 3.00 -11.97 -2.32
CA VAL A 140 3.10 -12.52 -3.69
C VAL A 140 3.19 -14.05 -3.73
N PRO A 141 2.12 -14.80 -4.13
CA PRO A 141 0.70 -14.44 -4.16
C PRO A 141 0.09 -14.38 -2.74
N GLU A 142 0.74 -15.01 -1.76
CA GLU A 142 0.38 -15.02 -0.34
C GLU A 142 1.37 -14.18 0.48
N VAL A 143 1.07 -13.95 1.76
CA VAL A 143 2.00 -13.31 2.71
C VAL A 143 3.31 -14.13 2.79
N GLN A 144 4.42 -13.49 2.45
CA GLN A 144 5.77 -14.08 2.50
C GLN A 144 6.75 -13.07 3.08
N TYR A 145 7.87 -13.53 3.63
CA TYR A 145 8.96 -12.61 4.01
C TYR A 145 9.57 -11.96 2.76
N PHE A 146 10.01 -10.72 2.89
CA PHE A 146 10.66 -9.99 1.80
C PHE A 146 12.06 -10.54 1.51
N ASP A 147 12.80 -10.86 2.56
CA ASP A 147 14.11 -11.50 2.47
C ASP A 147 13.95 -13.03 2.31
N GLU A 148 14.49 -13.58 1.23
CA GLU A 148 14.46 -15.01 0.93
C GLU A 148 15.22 -15.85 1.97
N GLY A 149 16.31 -15.32 2.55
CA GLY A 149 17.08 -16.01 3.59
C GLY A 149 16.28 -16.21 4.88
N ILE A 150 15.26 -15.39 5.11
CA ILE A 150 14.36 -15.48 6.28
C ILE A 150 13.20 -16.44 6.02
N ARG A 151 12.77 -16.59 4.75
CA ARG A 151 11.68 -17.50 4.36
C ARG A 151 11.95 -18.95 4.73
N GLU A 152 13.20 -19.39 4.66
CA GLU A 152 13.58 -20.77 5.00
C GLU A 152 13.70 -21.00 6.51
N VAL A 153 13.98 -19.95 7.29
CA VAL A 153 14.26 -20.03 8.72
C VAL A 153 13.00 -19.89 9.58
N GLN A 154 11.97 -19.18 9.10
CA GLN A 154 10.73 -18.92 9.85
C GLN A 154 9.47 -19.34 9.09
N LYS A 155 9.33 -20.62 8.74
CA LYS A 155 7.98 -21.19 8.70
C LYS A 155 7.66 -21.63 10.12
N PRO A 156 6.82 -20.92 10.90
CA PRO A 156 6.22 -21.57 12.06
C PRO A 156 5.48 -22.77 11.49
N ILE A 157 5.92 -23.97 11.81
CA ILE A 157 5.15 -25.15 11.44
C ILE A 157 3.83 -24.98 12.20
N ALA A 158 2.67 -25.18 11.57
CA ALA A 158 1.39 -24.94 12.23
C ALA A 158 1.28 -25.68 13.58
N SER A 159 1.99 -26.81 13.72
CA SER A 159 2.20 -27.54 14.96
C SER A 159 2.97 -26.77 16.04
N GLU A 160 4.01 -26.01 15.69
CA GLU A 160 4.79 -25.20 16.65
C GLU A 160 4.00 -24.00 17.16
N VAL A 161 3.19 -23.36 16.30
CA VAL A 161 2.28 -22.29 16.73
C VAL A 161 1.19 -22.87 17.63
N LEU A 162 0.63 -24.03 17.28
CA LEU A 162 -0.34 -24.71 18.13
C LEU A 162 0.27 -25.17 19.46
N GLU A 163 1.53 -25.63 19.47
CA GLU A 163 2.28 -25.98 20.68
C GLU A 163 2.57 -24.76 21.55
N LEU A 164 3.02 -23.63 20.98
CA LEU A 164 3.20 -22.36 21.68
C LEU A 164 1.87 -21.84 22.25
N MET A 165 0.77 -21.99 21.52
CA MET A 165 -0.56 -21.60 21.99
C MET A 165 -1.18 -22.60 22.99
N SER A 166 -0.70 -23.84 23.05
CA SER A 166 -1.21 -24.88 23.96
C SER A 166 -0.40 -24.99 25.25
N ASN A 167 0.92 -24.77 25.20
CA ASN A 167 1.83 -24.93 26.34
C ASN A 167 1.78 -23.73 27.31
N ASP A 168 1.15 -22.64 26.90
CA ASP A 168 1.29 -21.33 27.56
C ASP A 168 -0.04 -20.75 28.05
N ARG A 169 -1.12 -21.56 28.04
CA ARG A 169 -2.44 -21.16 28.57
C ARG A 169 -2.45 -20.85 30.06
N ASP A 170 -1.47 -21.36 30.80
CA ASP A 170 -1.33 -21.17 32.25
C ASP A 170 -0.19 -20.19 32.61
N ASP A 171 0.51 -19.60 31.64
CA ASP A 171 1.53 -18.58 31.91
C ASP A 171 0.86 -17.23 32.23
N PRO A 172 1.09 -16.66 33.43
CA PRO A 172 0.49 -15.39 33.85
C PRO A 172 0.84 -14.19 32.95
N GLY A 173 1.90 -14.26 32.13
CA GLY A 173 2.26 -13.25 31.14
C GLY A 173 1.23 -13.06 30.03
N TRP A 174 0.47 -14.10 29.67
CA TRP A 174 -0.63 -13.98 28.70
C TRP A 174 -1.78 -13.12 29.21
N ALA A 175 -2.02 -13.09 30.52
CA ALA A 175 -3.03 -12.22 31.11
C ALA A 175 -2.64 -10.73 31.01
N GLU A 176 -1.35 -10.42 30.87
CA GLU A 176 -0.83 -9.07 30.67
C GLU A 176 -0.84 -8.68 29.20
N VAL A 177 -0.41 -9.59 28.30
CA VAL A 177 -0.57 -9.42 26.85
C VAL A 177 -2.05 -9.23 26.48
N LEU A 178 -2.95 -10.09 26.95
CA LEU A 178 -4.40 -9.95 26.70
C LEU A 178 -4.97 -8.66 27.30
N ARG A 179 -4.44 -8.15 28.43
CA ARG A 179 -4.83 -6.82 28.95
C ARG A 179 -4.36 -5.67 28.06
N CYS A 180 -3.21 -5.80 27.40
CA CYS A 180 -2.72 -4.83 26.43
C CYS A 180 -3.49 -4.86 25.10
N VAL A 181 -4.01 -6.03 24.69
CA VAL A 181 -4.78 -6.18 23.44
C VAL A 181 -6.29 -5.95 23.63
N ALA A 182 -6.84 -6.19 24.82
CA ALA A 182 -8.26 -6.00 25.15
C ALA A 182 -8.86 -4.59 24.89
N PRO A 183 -8.11 -3.46 24.98
CA PRO A 183 -8.68 -2.14 24.69
C PRO A 183 -8.99 -1.94 23.19
N LEU A 184 -8.45 -2.79 22.31
CA LEU A 184 -8.70 -2.72 20.86
C LEU A 184 -9.97 -3.45 20.42
N SER A 185 -10.64 -4.17 21.32
CA SER A 185 -11.93 -4.83 21.07
C SER A 185 -13.12 -4.06 21.66
N GLY A 186 -12.97 -2.77 21.97
CA GLY A 186 -14.09 -1.93 22.34
C GLY A 186 -15.15 -1.95 21.23
N SER A 187 -16.39 -2.30 21.58
CA SER A 187 -17.54 -2.28 20.68
C SER A 187 -17.59 -0.96 19.90
N PRO A 188 -17.94 -0.97 18.60
CA PRO A 188 -18.13 0.28 17.87
C PRO A 188 -19.15 1.17 18.61
N PRO A 189 -18.96 2.50 18.60
CA PRO A 189 -19.90 3.40 19.25
C PRO A 189 -21.31 3.19 18.68
N ASP A 190 -22.28 3.06 19.58
CA ASP A 190 -23.70 2.91 19.26
C ASP A 190 -24.16 4.13 18.43
N VAL A 191 -24.70 3.87 17.24
CA VAL A 191 -25.16 4.90 16.30
C VAL A 191 -26.68 5.15 16.47
N SER A 192 -27.27 4.78 17.60
CA SER A 192 -28.70 5.01 17.85
C SER A 192 -29.08 6.42 18.29
N ASP A 193 -28.12 7.33 18.50
CA ASP A 193 -28.39 8.76 18.75
C ASP A 193 -27.82 9.63 17.61
N ARG A 194 -28.51 9.62 16.47
CA ARG A 194 -28.52 10.71 15.48
C ARG A 194 -29.90 10.88 14.87
#